data_AF-B3DYZ3-F1
#
_entry.id   AF-B3DYZ3-F1
#
_cell.length_a   1.000
_cell.length_b   1.000
_cell.length_c   1.000
_cell.angle_alpha   90.00
_cell.angle_beta   90.00
_cell.angle_gamma   90.00
#
_symmetry.space_group_name_H-M   'P 1'
#
loop_
_entity.id
_entity.type
_entity.pdbx_description
1 polymer ?
#
loop_
_entity_poly.entity_id
_entity_poly.type
_entity_poly.pdbx_seq_one_letter_code
_entity_poly.pdbx_strand_id
1 'polypeptide(L)'
;MKDLSKECLDWEGLPVNCASCPHKELELKGKCRMGEACVQDRYAKRIERFFECNPTLAINYITHPYFEIRAIALRYVDGHHQIRLSMDPDETVRMSAAYYVPRKFLLRMRFDESREVRIRAAGLLEGLDLVPMLIDPDYYVRILVARKIPLEWLIFMVSDPEPAVRIEVAKRVGDEGLIMLANDLDEEVRLTVVSRLDTKELNRFINDPSWKVRFEVVRRINPKYLGLFCQDQDSFVREFAKIRMEEQWGSASSNGSTKEWEKKSNDERKGC
;
A
#
# COMPACT_ATOMS: atom_id res chain seq x y z
N MET A 1 -12.72 -23.94 4.26
CA MET A 1 -11.44 -24.42 3.70
C MET A 1 -11.12 -25.76 4.35
N LYS A 2 -10.90 -26.84 3.58
CA LYS A 2 -10.43 -28.11 4.15
C LYS A 2 -9.00 -27.93 4.64
N ASP A 3 -8.69 -28.46 5.82
CA ASP A 3 -7.34 -28.48 6.37
C ASP A 3 -6.50 -29.53 5.63
N LEU A 4 -5.79 -29.10 4.59
CA LEU A 4 -4.94 -29.97 3.77
C LEU A 4 -3.74 -30.54 4.54
N SER A 5 -3.45 -30.06 5.77
CA SER A 5 -2.33 -30.55 6.56
C SER A 5 -2.55 -31.95 7.15
N LYS A 6 -3.80 -32.45 7.15
CA LYS A 6 -4.17 -33.74 7.76
C LYS A 6 -4.20 -34.91 6.78
N GLU A 7 -4.33 -34.64 5.48
CA GLU A 7 -4.43 -35.67 4.44
C GLU A 7 -3.13 -35.71 3.61
N CYS A 8 -2.65 -36.90 3.26
CA CYS A 8 -1.48 -37.08 2.38
C CYS A 8 -1.98 -37.44 0.97
N LEU A 9 -2.51 -36.45 0.27
CA LEU A 9 -3.02 -36.60 -1.09
C LEU A 9 -2.04 -35.95 -2.08
N ASP A 10 -1.92 -36.54 -3.25
CA ASP A 10 -1.22 -35.95 -4.38
C ASP A 10 -2.05 -34.85 -5.04
N TRP A 11 -1.45 -34.20 -6.04
CA TRP A 11 -2.05 -33.10 -6.79
C TRP A 11 -3.29 -33.50 -7.61
N GLU A 12 -3.50 -34.79 -7.87
CA GLU A 12 -4.74 -35.33 -8.47
C GLU A 12 -5.80 -35.66 -7.41
N GLY A 13 -5.45 -35.58 -6.13
CA GLY A 13 -6.32 -35.87 -5.00
C GLY A 13 -6.35 -37.34 -4.58
N LEU A 14 -5.40 -38.15 -5.06
CA LEU A 14 -5.23 -39.55 -4.69
C LEU A 14 -4.24 -39.70 -3.52
N PRO A 15 -4.31 -40.78 -2.71
CA PRO A 15 -3.32 -41.01 -1.67
C PRO A 15 -1.90 -41.08 -2.23
N VAL A 16 -0.98 -40.33 -1.63
CA VAL A 16 0.44 -40.37 -2.00
C VAL A 16 0.98 -41.80 -1.84
N ASN A 17 1.59 -42.33 -2.89
CA ASN A 17 2.14 -43.69 -2.92
C ASN A 17 3.68 -43.69 -3.01
N CYS A 18 4.36 -43.88 -1.88
CA CYS A 18 5.82 -43.99 -1.85
C CYS A 18 6.35 -45.24 -2.58
N ALA A 19 5.56 -46.32 -2.69
CA ALA A 19 6.04 -47.59 -3.25
C ALA A 19 6.34 -47.50 -4.75
N SER A 20 5.60 -46.65 -5.48
CA SER A 20 5.78 -46.39 -6.92
C SER A 20 6.52 -45.08 -7.21
N CYS A 21 6.99 -44.37 -6.18
CA CYS A 21 7.62 -43.07 -6.34
C CYS A 21 9.05 -43.20 -6.91
N PRO A 22 9.43 -42.41 -7.93
CA PRO A 22 10.80 -42.43 -8.48
C PRO A 22 11.87 -42.00 -7.45
N HIS A 23 11.46 -41.39 -6.34
CA HIS A 23 12.34 -40.89 -5.28
C HIS A 23 12.46 -41.82 -4.06
N LYS A 24 12.11 -43.11 -4.19
CA LYS A 24 12.19 -44.08 -3.08
C LYS A 24 13.55 -44.11 -2.38
N GLU A 25 14.64 -43.90 -3.13
CA GLU A 25 15.98 -43.81 -2.53
C GLU A 25 16.21 -42.56 -1.66
N LEU A 26 15.49 -41.46 -1.93
CA LEU A 26 15.58 -40.24 -1.11
C LEU A 26 14.93 -40.45 0.25
N GLU A 27 13.85 -41.24 0.31
CA GLU A 27 13.19 -41.61 1.57
C GLU A 27 14.16 -42.38 2.48
N LEU A 28 14.89 -43.36 1.92
CA LEU A 28 15.92 -44.11 2.65
C LEU A 28 17.05 -43.22 3.18
N LYS A 29 17.33 -42.10 2.51
CA LYS A 29 18.35 -41.12 2.90
C LYS A 29 17.78 -40.01 3.80
N GLY A 30 16.51 -40.12 4.22
CA GLY A 30 15.83 -39.11 5.05
C GLY A 30 15.61 -37.77 4.34
N LYS A 31 15.70 -37.72 3.02
CA LYS A 31 15.56 -36.49 2.21
C LYS A 31 14.12 -36.21 1.75
N CYS A 32 13.19 -37.13 1.99
CA CYS A 32 11.76 -36.89 1.87
C CYS A 32 11.00 -37.79 2.85
N ARG A 33 9.77 -37.42 3.20
CA ARG A 33 8.89 -38.22 4.06
C ARG A 33 7.42 -37.86 3.81
N MET A 34 6.57 -38.87 3.63
CA MET A 34 5.12 -38.67 3.48
C MET A 34 4.54 -37.89 4.67
N GLY A 35 3.67 -36.91 4.38
CA GLY A 35 3.07 -36.03 5.39
C GLY A 35 3.97 -34.88 5.87
N GLU A 36 5.27 -34.90 5.56
CA GLU A 36 6.23 -33.89 6.02
C GLU A 36 6.91 -33.14 4.87
N ALA A 37 7.48 -33.85 3.90
CA ALA A 37 8.22 -33.31 2.75
C ALA A 37 8.08 -34.27 1.55
N CYS A 38 7.25 -33.91 0.57
CA CYS A 38 7.00 -34.73 -0.60
C CYS A 38 6.63 -33.88 -1.82
N VAL A 39 7.29 -34.13 -2.95
CA VAL A 39 7.03 -33.41 -4.22
C VAL A 39 5.71 -33.81 -4.88
N GLN A 40 5.22 -35.01 -4.61
CA GLN A 40 3.95 -35.49 -5.20
C GLN A 40 2.73 -34.94 -4.45
N ASP A 41 2.92 -34.42 -3.23
CA ASP A 41 1.84 -33.94 -2.37
C ASP A 41 1.20 -32.67 -2.96
N ARG A 42 -0.10 -32.48 -2.76
CA ARG A 42 -0.80 -31.25 -3.15
C ARG A 42 -0.59 -30.07 -2.20
N TYR A 43 -0.10 -30.32 -1.00
CA TYR A 43 0.07 -29.26 -0.01
C TYR A 43 1.41 -28.54 -0.23
N ALA A 44 1.34 -27.30 -0.71
CA ALA A 44 2.48 -26.44 -1.04
C ALA A 44 3.65 -26.48 -0.02
N LYS A 45 3.37 -26.46 1.29
CA LYS A 45 4.44 -26.48 2.31
C LYS A 45 5.25 -27.78 2.34
N ARG A 46 4.65 -28.92 1.97
CA ARG A 46 5.36 -30.21 1.88
C ARG A 46 6.21 -30.27 0.61
N ILE A 47 5.72 -29.67 -0.47
CA ILE A 47 6.48 -29.52 -1.72
C ILE A 47 7.68 -28.59 -1.48
N GLU A 48 7.49 -27.46 -0.79
CA GLU A 48 8.56 -26.53 -0.44
C GLU A 48 9.66 -27.23 0.36
N ARG A 49 9.32 -27.92 1.45
CA ARG A 49 10.28 -28.69 2.25
C ARG A 49 11.00 -29.77 1.43
N PHE A 50 10.32 -30.41 0.48
CA PHE A 50 10.97 -31.37 -0.40
C PHE A 50 12.09 -30.72 -1.21
N PHE A 51 11.85 -29.54 -1.81
CA PHE A 51 12.87 -28.84 -2.57
C PHE A 51 13.94 -28.17 -1.70
N GLU A 52 13.63 -27.78 -0.45
CA GLU A 52 14.64 -27.37 0.53
C GLU A 52 15.65 -28.48 0.81
N CYS A 53 15.19 -29.73 0.94
CA CYS A 53 16.08 -30.89 1.15
C CYS A 53 16.74 -31.38 -0.16
N ASN A 54 16.16 -31.08 -1.32
CA ASN A 54 16.58 -31.61 -2.63
C ASN A 54 16.60 -30.53 -3.72
N PRO A 55 17.36 -29.44 -3.56
CA PRO A 55 17.28 -28.29 -4.47
C PRO A 55 17.68 -28.63 -5.91
N THR A 56 18.66 -29.53 -6.09
CA THR A 56 19.13 -29.95 -7.41
C THR A 56 18.08 -30.69 -8.24
N LEU A 57 17.01 -31.20 -7.62
CA LEU A 57 15.92 -31.87 -8.34
C LEU A 57 14.92 -30.89 -8.95
N ALA A 58 14.88 -29.63 -8.51
CA ALA A 58 13.88 -28.66 -8.94
C ALA A 58 13.82 -28.48 -10.46
N ILE A 59 14.96 -28.53 -11.13
CA ILE A 59 15.04 -28.42 -12.60
C ILE A 59 14.26 -29.51 -13.34
N ASN A 60 14.13 -30.71 -12.75
CA ASN A 60 13.38 -31.82 -13.34
C ASN A 60 11.85 -31.62 -13.24
N TYR A 61 11.41 -30.63 -12.48
CA TYR A 61 10.00 -30.38 -12.14
C TYR A 61 9.43 -29.11 -12.77
N ILE A 62 10.22 -28.35 -13.53
CA ILE A 62 9.76 -27.09 -14.16
C ILE A 62 8.76 -27.29 -15.30
N THR A 63 8.52 -28.53 -15.76
CA THR A 63 7.48 -28.88 -16.74
C THR A 63 6.41 -29.78 -16.14
N HIS A 64 6.36 -29.89 -14.81
CA HIS A 64 5.39 -30.75 -14.13
C HIS A 64 3.95 -30.25 -14.38
N PRO A 65 2.96 -31.13 -14.58
CA PRO A 65 1.56 -30.72 -14.84
C PRO A 65 0.98 -29.79 -13.77
N TYR A 66 1.28 -30.09 -12.50
CA TYR A 66 0.83 -29.28 -11.38
C TYR A 66 1.61 -27.97 -11.25
N PHE A 67 0.90 -26.85 -11.35
CA PHE A 67 1.48 -25.51 -11.36
C PHE A 67 2.21 -25.15 -10.06
N GLU A 68 1.71 -25.60 -8.91
CA GLU A 68 2.32 -25.27 -7.61
C GLU A 68 3.73 -25.85 -7.47
N ILE A 69 3.96 -27.05 -8.02
CA ILE A 69 5.31 -27.63 -8.08
C ILE A 69 6.23 -26.77 -8.93
N ARG A 70 5.76 -26.31 -10.11
CA ARG A 70 6.56 -25.42 -10.97
C ARG A 70 6.86 -24.08 -10.27
N ALA A 71 5.86 -23.50 -9.62
CA ALA A 71 5.99 -22.24 -8.89
C ALA A 71 7.01 -22.35 -7.73
N ILE A 72 6.99 -23.45 -6.97
CA ILE A 72 7.91 -23.67 -5.85
C ILE A 72 9.32 -24.02 -6.36
N ALA A 73 9.42 -24.85 -7.40
CA ALA A 73 10.71 -25.22 -8.01
C ALA A 73 11.49 -24.00 -8.51
N LEU A 74 10.79 -22.91 -8.87
CA LEU A 74 11.35 -21.68 -9.41
C LEU A 74 12.46 -21.07 -8.53
N ARG A 75 12.35 -21.18 -7.19
CA ARG A 75 13.35 -20.68 -6.23
C ARG A 75 14.72 -21.38 -6.36
N TYR A 76 14.74 -22.60 -6.89
CA TYR A 76 15.91 -23.49 -6.85
C TYR A 76 16.54 -23.75 -8.23
N VAL A 77 16.00 -23.13 -9.29
CA VAL A 77 16.54 -23.26 -10.66
C VAL A 77 17.30 -22.01 -11.07
N ASP A 78 18.18 -22.13 -12.07
CA ASP A 78 18.97 -21.01 -12.57
C ASP A 78 18.13 -19.97 -13.35
N GLY A 79 18.76 -18.82 -13.61
CA GLY A 79 18.10 -17.68 -14.25
C GLY A 79 17.50 -17.98 -15.63
N HIS A 80 18.06 -18.90 -16.42
CA HIS A 80 17.48 -19.23 -17.73
C HIS A 80 16.11 -19.92 -17.55
N HIS A 81 15.99 -20.80 -16.56
CA HIS A 81 14.74 -21.48 -16.25
C HIS A 81 13.73 -20.56 -15.56
N GLN A 82 14.19 -19.65 -14.68
CA GLN A 82 13.33 -18.62 -14.09
C GLN A 82 12.71 -17.71 -15.17
N ILE A 83 13.51 -17.31 -16.16
CA ILE A 83 13.02 -16.56 -17.32
C ILE A 83 11.97 -17.37 -18.09
N ARG A 84 12.21 -18.66 -18.34
CA ARG A 84 11.22 -19.51 -19.01
C ARG A 84 9.90 -19.58 -18.24
N LEU A 85 9.96 -19.76 -16.92
CA LEU A 85 8.78 -19.83 -16.05
C LEU A 85 8.03 -18.49 -15.93
N SER A 86 8.66 -17.36 -16.27
CA SER A 86 7.92 -16.09 -16.39
C SER A 86 6.94 -16.03 -17.57
N MET A 87 7.01 -17.01 -18.47
CA MET A 87 6.10 -17.20 -19.61
C MET A 87 5.27 -18.49 -19.45
N ASP A 88 5.17 -19.02 -18.22
CA ASP A 88 4.38 -20.21 -17.94
C ASP A 88 2.89 -19.98 -18.24
N PRO A 89 2.13 -20.97 -18.73
CA PRO A 89 0.70 -20.83 -18.95
C PRO A 89 -0.09 -20.48 -17.69
N ASP A 90 0.39 -20.88 -16.50
CA ASP A 90 -0.27 -20.61 -15.24
C ASP A 90 0.15 -19.27 -14.62
N GLU A 91 -0.84 -18.44 -14.29
CA GLU A 91 -0.61 -17.11 -13.73
C GLU A 91 0.10 -17.13 -12.36
N THR A 92 -0.09 -18.17 -11.54
CA THR A 92 0.56 -18.28 -10.23
C THR A 92 2.05 -18.54 -10.39
N VAL A 93 2.42 -19.32 -11.41
CA VAL A 93 3.83 -19.56 -11.76
C VAL A 93 4.46 -18.27 -12.30
N ARG A 94 3.80 -17.58 -13.24
CA ARG A 94 4.28 -16.27 -13.73
C ARG A 94 4.44 -15.26 -12.60
N MET A 95 3.43 -15.14 -11.74
CA MET A 95 3.46 -14.26 -10.57
C MET A 95 4.65 -14.58 -9.66
N SER A 96 4.90 -15.87 -9.39
CA SER A 96 6.05 -16.31 -8.59
C SER A 96 7.38 -15.97 -9.26
N ALA A 97 7.45 -16.06 -10.59
CA ALA A 97 8.64 -15.75 -11.38
C ALA A 97 9.08 -14.28 -11.26
N ALA A 98 8.15 -13.36 -11.04
CA ALA A 98 8.41 -11.92 -10.96
C ALA A 98 9.52 -11.55 -9.95
N TYR A 99 9.66 -12.32 -8.87
CA TYR A 99 10.70 -12.10 -7.85
C TYR A 99 12.12 -12.43 -8.27
N TYR A 100 12.27 -13.29 -9.28
CA TYR A 100 13.54 -13.92 -9.60
C TYR A 100 14.07 -13.50 -10.96
N VAL A 101 13.21 -13.06 -11.86
CA VAL A 101 13.63 -12.67 -13.19
C VAL A 101 14.42 -11.36 -13.20
N PRO A 102 15.39 -11.22 -14.13
CA PRO A 102 16.07 -9.95 -14.35
C PRO A 102 15.07 -8.83 -14.69
N ARG A 103 15.39 -7.60 -14.28
CA ARG A 103 14.53 -6.41 -14.43
C ARG A 103 13.89 -6.26 -15.81
N LYS A 104 14.62 -6.56 -16.90
CA LYS A 104 14.09 -6.46 -18.27
C LYS A 104 12.85 -7.34 -18.53
N PHE A 105 12.73 -8.47 -17.83
CA PHE A 105 11.58 -9.37 -17.94
C PHE A 105 10.47 -8.93 -16.99
N LEU A 106 10.79 -8.51 -15.76
CA LEU A 106 9.81 -7.89 -14.85
C LEU A 106 9.07 -6.71 -15.50
N LEU A 107 9.79 -5.88 -16.26
CA LEU A 107 9.20 -4.79 -17.05
C LEU A 107 8.20 -5.25 -18.12
N ARG A 108 8.29 -6.48 -18.61
CA ARG A 108 7.30 -7.03 -19.56
C ARG A 108 6.07 -7.53 -18.83
N MET A 109 6.23 -8.08 -17.63
CA MET A 109 5.15 -8.61 -16.79
C MET A 109 4.13 -7.56 -16.37
N ARG A 110 4.46 -6.27 -16.43
CA ARG A 110 3.49 -5.18 -16.24
C ARG A 110 2.38 -5.15 -17.29
N PHE A 111 2.55 -5.87 -18.39
CA PHE A 111 1.56 -6.03 -19.47
C PHE A 111 0.96 -7.44 -19.50
N ASP A 112 1.15 -8.25 -18.45
CA ASP A 112 0.56 -9.59 -18.37
C ASP A 112 -0.97 -9.51 -18.42
N GLU A 113 -1.61 -10.51 -19.02
CA GLU A 113 -3.08 -10.61 -19.07
C GLU A 113 -3.70 -10.74 -17.68
N SER A 114 -3.01 -11.42 -16.76
CA SER A 114 -3.48 -11.67 -15.41
C SER A 114 -3.27 -10.44 -14.53
N ARG A 115 -4.34 -10.03 -13.86
CA ARG A 115 -4.28 -8.94 -12.87
C ARG A 115 -3.32 -9.24 -11.75
N GLU A 116 -3.23 -10.49 -11.28
CA GLU A 116 -2.36 -10.87 -10.15
C GLU A 116 -0.88 -10.75 -10.52
N VAL A 117 -0.52 -11.06 -11.76
CA VAL A 117 0.83 -10.85 -12.28
C VAL A 117 1.15 -9.36 -12.40
N ARG A 118 0.22 -8.53 -12.92
CA ARG A 118 0.42 -7.07 -12.99
C ARG A 118 0.51 -6.43 -11.60
N ILE A 119 -0.28 -6.87 -10.64
CA ILE A 119 -0.19 -6.47 -9.22
C ILE A 119 1.20 -6.78 -8.68
N ARG A 120 1.70 -7.99 -8.91
CA ARG A 120 3.06 -8.37 -8.50
C ARG A 120 4.12 -7.52 -9.16
N ALA A 121 4.00 -7.27 -10.47
CA ALA A 121 4.92 -6.43 -11.20
C ALA A 121 4.93 -4.99 -10.65
N ALA A 122 3.76 -4.37 -10.46
CA ALA A 122 3.65 -3.03 -9.86
C ALA A 122 4.22 -2.96 -8.44
N GLY A 123 4.03 -4.04 -7.65
CA GLY A 123 4.61 -4.16 -6.31
C GLY A 123 6.15 -4.12 -6.32
N LEU A 124 6.78 -4.65 -7.36
CA LEU A 124 8.24 -4.75 -7.50
C LEU A 124 8.88 -3.61 -8.31
N LEU A 125 8.15 -3.01 -9.25
CA LEU A 125 8.64 -1.90 -10.09
C LEU A 125 8.61 -0.56 -9.36
N GLU A 126 9.48 0.38 -9.75
CA GLU A 126 9.60 1.69 -9.10
C GLU A 126 9.74 2.83 -10.11
N GLY A 127 9.48 4.05 -9.66
CA GLY A 127 9.73 5.26 -10.44
C GLY A 127 8.99 5.26 -11.78
N LEU A 128 9.73 5.59 -12.85
CA LEU A 128 9.18 5.73 -14.20
C LEU A 128 8.78 4.39 -14.84
N ASP A 129 9.15 3.25 -14.26
CA ASP A 129 8.73 1.94 -14.77
C ASP A 129 7.22 1.72 -14.64
N LEU A 130 6.58 2.47 -13.75
CA LEU A 130 5.15 2.40 -13.47
C LEU A 130 4.31 3.28 -14.41
N VAL A 131 4.93 4.19 -15.18
CA VAL A 131 4.20 5.11 -16.07
C VAL A 131 3.25 4.37 -17.03
N PRO A 132 3.64 3.24 -17.67
CA PRO A 132 2.73 2.52 -18.56
C PRO A 132 1.55 1.85 -17.86
N MET A 133 1.56 1.77 -16.54
CA MET A 133 0.49 1.18 -15.71
C MET A 133 -0.47 2.25 -15.16
N LEU A 134 -0.27 3.54 -15.47
CA LEU A 134 -1.15 4.64 -15.06
C LEU A 134 -2.62 4.41 -15.47
N ILE A 135 -2.82 3.77 -16.63
CA ILE A 135 -4.13 3.47 -17.20
C ILE A 135 -4.45 1.97 -17.16
N ASP A 136 -3.83 1.22 -16.23
CA ASP A 136 -4.15 -0.20 -16.07
C ASP A 136 -5.67 -0.38 -15.87
N PRO A 137 -6.32 -1.35 -16.53
CA PRO A 137 -7.75 -1.56 -16.35
C PRO A 137 -8.13 -1.89 -14.90
N ASP A 138 -7.24 -2.49 -14.11
CA ASP A 138 -7.49 -2.83 -12.72
C ASP A 138 -7.13 -1.66 -11.79
N TYR A 139 -8.11 -1.19 -11.02
CA TYR A 139 -7.92 -0.05 -10.13
C TYR A 139 -6.93 -0.31 -8.99
N TYR A 140 -6.78 -1.57 -8.56
CA TYR A 140 -5.84 -1.91 -7.50
C TYR A 140 -4.40 -1.82 -8.00
N VAL A 141 -4.15 -2.15 -9.27
CA VAL A 141 -2.87 -1.85 -9.92
C VAL A 141 -2.62 -0.34 -9.93
N ARG A 142 -3.62 0.47 -10.30
CA ARG A 142 -3.49 1.95 -10.28
C ARG A 142 -3.26 2.51 -8.87
N ILE A 143 -3.82 1.90 -7.82
CA ILE A 143 -3.48 2.20 -6.42
C ILE A 143 -1.99 1.98 -6.15
N LEU A 144 -1.43 0.84 -6.57
CA LEU A 144 0.00 0.55 -6.39
C LEU A 144 0.89 1.55 -7.15
N VAL A 145 0.45 1.95 -8.36
CA VAL A 145 1.11 3.00 -9.15
C VAL A 145 1.08 4.32 -8.40
N ALA A 146 -0.09 4.78 -7.94
CA ALA A 146 -0.26 6.03 -7.22
C ALA A 146 0.56 6.10 -5.92
N ARG A 147 0.94 4.97 -5.32
CA ARG A 147 1.82 4.92 -4.14
C ARG A 147 3.29 5.12 -4.43
N LYS A 148 3.75 4.75 -5.62
CA LYS A 148 5.19 4.60 -5.92
C LYS A 148 5.68 5.48 -7.08
N ILE A 149 4.79 5.94 -7.95
CA ILE A 149 5.16 6.79 -9.10
C ILE A 149 5.75 8.14 -8.64
N PRO A 150 6.68 8.76 -9.37
CA PRO A 150 7.22 10.07 -9.01
C PRO A 150 6.12 11.15 -8.91
N LEU A 151 6.34 12.15 -8.05
CA LEU A 151 5.30 13.10 -7.64
C LEU A 151 4.74 13.90 -8.82
N GLU A 152 5.60 14.27 -9.76
CA GLU A 152 5.27 15.03 -10.97
C GLU A 152 4.33 14.27 -11.92
N TRP A 153 4.19 12.96 -11.76
CA TRP A 153 3.27 12.14 -12.56
C TRP A 153 1.91 11.92 -11.88
N LEU A 154 1.78 12.18 -10.58
CA LEU A 154 0.52 11.99 -9.86
C LEU A 154 -0.61 12.89 -10.38
N ILE A 155 -0.25 14.02 -10.99
CA ILE A 155 -1.23 14.94 -11.59
C ILE A 155 -2.07 14.25 -12.68
N PHE A 156 -1.53 13.25 -13.37
CA PHE A 156 -2.27 12.49 -14.40
C PHE A 156 -3.30 11.51 -13.82
N MET A 157 -3.33 11.32 -12.50
CA MET A 157 -4.21 10.39 -11.81
C MET A 157 -5.29 11.10 -10.96
N VAL A 158 -5.29 12.44 -10.89
CA VAL A 158 -6.26 13.20 -10.07
C VAL A 158 -7.71 13.02 -10.53
N SER A 159 -7.92 12.65 -11.78
CA SER A 159 -9.24 12.38 -12.36
C SER A 159 -9.49 10.88 -12.56
N ASP A 160 -8.76 10.01 -11.85
CA ASP A 160 -9.03 8.57 -11.90
C ASP A 160 -10.51 8.31 -11.57
N PRO A 161 -11.23 7.43 -12.30
CA PRO A 161 -12.63 7.15 -12.00
C PRO A 161 -12.85 6.60 -10.58
N GLU A 162 -11.86 5.92 -10.02
CA GLU A 162 -11.99 5.21 -8.73
C GLU A 162 -11.57 6.09 -7.55
N PRO A 163 -12.47 6.37 -6.58
CA PRO A 163 -12.14 7.17 -5.40
C PRO A 163 -10.94 6.62 -4.63
N ALA A 164 -10.82 5.29 -4.54
CA ALA A 164 -9.69 4.65 -3.86
C ALA A 164 -8.32 5.00 -4.48
N VAL A 165 -8.26 5.19 -5.81
CA VAL A 165 -7.05 5.68 -6.47
C VAL A 165 -6.85 7.16 -6.16
N ARG A 166 -7.90 7.98 -6.28
CA ARG A 166 -7.83 9.42 -5.99
C ARG A 166 -7.43 9.72 -4.53
N ILE A 167 -7.80 8.87 -3.57
CA ILE A 167 -7.32 8.94 -2.17
C ILE A 167 -5.79 8.75 -2.11
N GLU A 168 -5.25 7.73 -2.78
CA GLU A 168 -3.81 7.48 -2.79
C GLU A 168 -3.04 8.60 -3.52
N VAL A 169 -3.64 9.19 -4.56
CA VAL A 169 -3.14 10.40 -5.21
C VAL A 169 -3.16 11.57 -4.24
N ALA A 170 -4.28 11.84 -3.57
CA ALA A 170 -4.46 12.92 -2.61
C ALA A 170 -3.47 12.83 -1.44
N LYS A 171 -2.99 11.63 -1.06
CA LYS A 171 -1.97 11.45 -0.02
C LYS A 171 -0.58 11.99 -0.42
N ARG A 172 -0.27 12.07 -1.71
CA ARG A 172 1.09 12.35 -2.20
C ARG A 172 1.20 13.54 -3.14
N VAL A 173 0.17 13.84 -3.92
CA VAL A 173 0.18 14.89 -4.95
C VAL A 173 0.53 16.27 -4.35
N GLY A 174 1.14 17.14 -5.16
CA GLY A 174 1.44 18.52 -4.77
C GLY A 174 0.19 19.39 -4.65
N ASP A 175 0.38 20.63 -4.21
CA ASP A 175 -0.72 21.56 -3.89
C ASP A 175 -1.68 21.80 -5.06
N GLU A 176 -1.16 21.88 -6.29
CA GLU A 176 -1.99 22.02 -7.50
C GLU A 176 -3.01 20.87 -7.63
N GLY A 177 -2.54 19.62 -7.45
CA GLY A 177 -3.43 18.45 -7.50
C GLY A 177 -4.39 18.38 -6.31
N LEU A 178 -3.97 18.82 -5.12
CA LEU A 178 -4.88 18.95 -3.97
C LEU A 178 -5.99 19.96 -4.25
N ILE A 179 -5.69 21.08 -4.90
CA ILE A 179 -6.68 22.08 -5.31
C ILE A 179 -7.67 21.48 -6.32
N MET A 180 -7.20 20.67 -7.27
CA MET A 180 -8.08 19.98 -8.23
C MET A 180 -9.03 18.97 -7.54
N LEU A 181 -8.55 18.28 -6.51
CA LEU A 181 -9.33 17.31 -5.73
C LEU A 181 -10.22 17.94 -4.66
N ALA A 182 -10.15 19.26 -4.45
CA ALA A 182 -10.87 19.94 -3.37
C ALA A 182 -12.40 19.78 -3.45
N ASN A 183 -12.94 19.67 -4.66
CA ASN A 183 -14.37 19.49 -4.91
C ASN A 183 -14.73 18.05 -5.31
N ASP A 184 -13.90 17.07 -4.93
CA ASP A 184 -14.20 15.67 -5.23
C ASP A 184 -15.58 15.27 -4.70
N LEU A 185 -16.30 14.42 -5.43
CA LEU A 185 -17.61 13.94 -4.99
C LEU A 185 -17.49 13.03 -3.77
N ASP A 186 -16.38 12.32 -3.63
CA ASP A 186 -16.13 11.38 -2.55
C ASP A 186 -15.68 12.10 -1.26
N GLU A 187 -16.35 11.80 -0.14
CA GLU A 187 -16.05 12.38 1.18
C GLU A 187 -14.62 12.08 1.63
N GLU A 188 -14.13 10.85 1.42
CA GLU A 188 -12.83 10.40 1.91
C GLU A 188 -11.68 11.04 1.11
N VAL A 189 -11.89 11.29 -0.19
CA VAL A 189 -10.96 12.09 -1.00
C VAL A 189 -10.88 13.51 -0.45
N ARG A 190 -12.01 14.20 -0.23
CA ARG A 190 -12.02 15.56 0.32
C ARG A 190 -11.41 15.62 1.71
N LEU A 191 -11.68 14.64 2.57
CA LEU A 191 -11.07 14.51 3.89
C LEU A 191 -9.54 14.38 3.80
N THR A 192 -9.05 13.54 2.87
CA THR A 192 -7.62 13.39 2.60
C THR A 192 -7.00 14.71 2.12
N VAL A 193 -7.69 15.44 1.22
CA VAL A 193 -7.26 16.76 0.76
C VAL A 193 -7.14 17.75 1.92
N VAL A 194 -8.21 17.90 2.72
CA VAL A 194 -8.24 18.81 3.87
C VAL A 194 -7.17 18.48 4.90
N SER A 195 -6.78 17.21 5.07
CA SER A 195 -5.70 16.81 5.99
C SER A 195 -4.31 17.30 5.57
N ARG A 196 -4.10 17.61 4.29
CA ARG A 196 -2.79 18.02 3.73
C ARG A 196 -2.74 19.47 3.27
N LEU A 197 -3.85 20.01 2.79
CA LEU A 197 -3.91 21.35 2.20
C LEU A 197 -3.39 22.42 3.17
N ASP A 198 -2.79 23.48 2.64
CA ASP A 198 -2.33 24.63 3.44
C ASP A 198 -3.52 25.26 4.18
N THR A 199 -3.28 25.64 5.43
CA THR A 199 -4.29 26.26 6.31
C THR A 199 -4.97 27.50 5.73
N LYS A 200 -4.30 28.23 4.82
CA LYS A 200 -4.84 29.41 4.13
C LYS A 200 -5.97 29.06 3.17
N GLU A 201 -6.01 27.84 2.65
CA GLU A 201 -7.00 27.38 1.68
C GLU A 201 -8.17 26.61 2.33
N LEU A 202 -8.09 26.32 3.63
CA LEU A 202 -9.12 25.57 4.35
C LEU A 202 -10.46 26.29 4.47
N ASN A 203 -10.48 27.61 4.28
CA ASN A 203 -11.72 28.39 4.24
C ASN A 203 -12.68 27.94 3.13
N ARG A 204 -12.19 27.29 2.08
CA ARG A 204 -13.00 26.72 0.99
C ARG A 204 -13.95 25.61 1.46
N PHE A 205 -13.63 24.96 2.57
CA PHE A 205 -14.34 23.78 3.09
C PHE A 205 -15.25 24.09 4.29
N ILE A 206 -15.45 25.37 4.63
CA ILE A 206 -16.30 25.78 5.77
C ILE A 206 -17.72 25.23 5.62
N ASN A 207 -18.22 25.19 4.38
CA ASN A 207 -19.56 24.70 4.05
C ASN A 207 -19.54 23.28 3.44
N ASP A 208 -18.48 22.49 3.66
CA ASP A 208 -18.47 21.11 3.15
C ASP A 208 -19.69 20.35 3.68
N PRO A 209 -20.43 19.59 2.84
CA PRO A 209 -21.60 18.85 3.29
C PRO A 209 -21.27 17.82 4.38
N SER A 210 -20.06 17.26 4.37
CA SER A 210 -19.62 16.30 5.37
C SER A 210 -19.18 16.98 6.66
N TRP A 211 -19.80 16.59 7.78
CA TRP A 211 -19.35 17.02 9.10
C TRP A 211 -17.92 16.54 9.42
N LYS A 212 -17.47 15.40 8.86
CA LYS A 212 -16.10 14.90 9.08
C LYS A 212 -15.07 15.81 8.42
N VAL A 213 -15.36 16.26 7.19
CA VAL A 213 -14.49 17.22 6.49
C VAL A 213 -14.48 18.54 7.25
N ARG A 214 -15.66 19.07 7.64
CA ARG A 214 -15.73 20.29 8.46
C ARG A 214 -15.00 20.13 9.79
N PHE A 215 -15.08 18.98 10.44
CA PHE A 215 -14.33 18.69 11.66
C PHE A 215 -12.81 18.76 11.43
N GLU A 216 -12.31 18.14 10.37
CA GLU A 216 -10.88 18.19 10.03
C GLU A 216 -10.43 19.61 9.66
N VAL A 217 -11.29 20.41 9.02
CA VAL A 217 -11.06 21.85 8.81
C VAL A 217 -10.91 22.58 10.15
N VAL A 218 -11.85 22.40 11.09
CA VAL A 218 -11.82 23.08 12.40
C VAL A 218 -10.54 22.76 13.17
N ARG A 219 -9.95 21.58 13.00
CA ARG A 219 -8.68 21.22 13.67
C ARG A 219 -7.49 22.07 13.23
N ARG A 220 -7.50 22.61 12.01
CA ARG A 220 -6.31 23.24 11.40
C ARG A 220 -6.54 24.66 10.90
N ILE A 221 -7.79 25.08 10.70
CA ILE A 221 -8.11 26.40 10.13
C ILE A 221 -7.59 27.53 11.02
N ASN A 222 -7.29 28.67 10.38
CA ASN A 222 -6.87 29.88 11.07
C ASN A 222 -7.92 30.28 12.13
N PRO A 223 -7.50 30.59 13.38
CA PRO A 223 -8.41 30.91 14.48
C PRO A 223 -9.45 31.99 14.18
N LYS A 224 -9.15 32.95 13.29
CA LYS A 224 -10.10 34.00 12.90
C LYS A 224 -11.40 33.47 12.28
N TYR A 225 -11.40 32.23 11.77
CA TYR A 225 -12.58 31.58 11.19
C TYR A 225 -13.30 30.64 12.16
N LEU A 226 -12.77 30.36 13.36
CA LEU A 226 -13.38 29.41 14.30
C LEU A 226 -14.80 29.80 14.71
N GLY A 227 -15.08 31.11 14.79
CA GLY A 227 -16.41 31.61 15.13
C GLY A 227 -17.51 31.11 14.18
N LEU A 228 -17.18 30.80 12.92
CA LEU A 228 -18.12 30.25 11.95
C LEU A 228 -18.57 28.83 12.30
N PHE A 229 -17.72 28.05 12.99
CA PHE A 229 -18.00 26.67 13.36
C PHE A 229 -18.62 26.52 14.75
N CYS A 230 -18.59 27.55 15.59
CA CYS A 230 -19.27 27.53 16.90
C CYS A 230 -20.80 27.34 16.78
N GLN A 231 -21.36 27.55 15.58
CA GLN A 231 -22.76 27.36 15.22
C GLN A 231 -22.95 26.29 14.12
N ASP A 232 -21.96 25.44 13.86
CA ASP A 232 -22.07 24.31 12.91
C ASP A 232 -23.32 23.46 13.20
N GLN A 233 -23.88 22.76 12.21
CA GLN A 233 -25.03 21.89 12.43
C GLN A 233 -24.68 20.64 13.25
N ASP A 234 -23.44 20.18 13.18
CA ASP A 234 -22.95 19.03 13.91
C ASP A 234 -22.42 19.43 15.30
N SER A 235 -22.81 18.67 16.34
CA SER A 235 -22.43 18.97 17.72
C SER A 235 -20.93 18.82 17.99
N PHE A 236 -20.29 17.79 17.41
CA PHE A 236 -18.86 17.57 17.62
C PHE A 236 -18.04 18.69 17.00
N VAL A 237 -18.42 19.15 15.81
CA VAL A 237 -17.77 20.30 15.15
C VAL A 237 -17.93 21.57 15.99
N ARG A 238 -19.16 21.86 16.47
CA ARG A 238 -19.43 23.02 17.33
C ARG A 238 -18.62 23.02 18.62
N GLU A 239 -18.64 21.90 19.33
CA GLU A 239 -17.99 21.76 20.63
C GLU A 239 -16.48 21.91 20.49
N PHE A 240 -15.89 21.26 19.49
CA PHE A 240 -14.45 21.35 19.23
C PHE A 240 -14.02 22.77 18.79
N ALA A 241 -14.84 23.46 18.00
CA ALA A 241 -14.58 24.85 17.61
C ALA A 241 -14.54 25.79 18.83
N LYS A 242 -15.47 25.61 19.78
CA LYS A 242 -15.50 26.39 21.03
C LYS A 242 -14.26 26.16 21.89
N ILE A 243 -13.85 24.89 22.05
CA ILE A 243 -12.63 24.53 22.78
C ILE A 243 -11.41 25.24 22.17
N ARG A 244 -11.20 25.14 20.84
CA ARG A 244 -10.08 25.84 20.17
C ARG A 244 -10.15 27.36 20.32
N MET A 245 -11.35 27.92 20.33
CA MET A 245 -11.54 29.37 20.47
C MET A 245 -11.16 29.86 21.87
N GLU A 246 -11.51 29.10 22.91
CA GLU A 246 -11.11 29.37 24.29
C GLU A 246 -9.59 29.25 24.49
N GLU A 247 -8.96 28.22 23.92
CA GLU A 247 -7.50 28.04 23.94
C GLU A 247 -6.77 29.23 23.31
N GLN A 248 -7.29 29.76 22.19
CA GLN A 248 -6.73 30.93 21.52
C GLN A 248 -6.86 32.20 22.38
N TRP A 249 -7.99 32.37 23.08
CA TRP A 249 -8.23 33.53 23.94
C TRP A 249 -7.39 33.49 25.22
N GLY A 250 -7.24 32.31 25.82
CA GLY A 250 -6.34 32.08 26.97
C GLY A 250 -4.88 32.36 26.62
N SER A 251 -4.44 31.99 25.41
CA SER A 251 -3.08 32.22 24.92
C SER A 251 -2.81 33.70 24.55
N ALA A 252 -3.83 34.43 24.08
CA ALA A 252 -3.71 35.86 23.80
C ALA A 252 -3.65 36.70 25.09
N SER A 253 -4.37 36.29 26.12
CA SER A 253 -4.43 36.98 27.43
C SER A 253 -3.14 36.81 28.25
N SER A 254 -2.41 35.71 28.07
CA SER A 254 -1.11 35.46 28.74
C SER A 254 0.06 36.21 28.08
N ASN A 255 0.03 36.44 26.77
CA ASN A 255 1.06 37.19 26.03
C ASN A 255 0.90 38.72 26.09
N GLY A 256 -0.22 39.23 26.60
CA GLY A 256 -0.48 40.68 26.73
C GLY A 256 0.05 41.33 28.03
N SER A 257 0.43 40.55 29.03
CA SER A 257 0.80 41.05 30.37
C SER A 257 2.29 41.37 30.58
N THR A 258 3.15 41.31 29.55
CA THR A 258 4.61 41.51 29.70
C THR A 258 5.19 42.77 29.05
N LYS A 259 4.38 43.78 28.67
CA LYS A 259 4.89 45.00 28.00
C LYS A 259 4.50 46.37 28.56
N GLU A 260 3.90 46.43 29.74
CA GLU A 260 3.86 47.68 30.54
C GLU A 260 4.61 47.42 31.85
N TRP A 261 5.15 48.44 32.51
CA TRP A 261 6.13 48.39 33.63
C TRP A 261 7.57 48.07 33.15
N GLU A 262 8.55 48.97 33.03
CA GLU A 262 8.81 50.27 33.65
C GLU A 262 9.61 51.18 32.70
N LYS A 263 9.02 52.32 32.32
CA LYS A 263 9.77 53.52 31.90
C LYS A 263 9.21 54.68 32.70
N LYS A 264 9.62 54.82 33.95
CA LYS A 264 9.48 56.02 34.77
C LYS A 264 10.26 55.88 36.07
N SER A 265 11.48 56.41 36.08
CA SER A 265 11.98 57.21 37.20
C SER A 265 13.19 58.00 36.72
N ASN A 266 12.92 59.28 36.46
CA ASN A 266 13.92 60.32 36.35
C ASN A 266 14.17 60.83 37.78
N ASP A 267 15.42 61.21 38.06
CA ASP A 267 15.76 62.39 38.85
C ASP A 267 15.40 62.36 40.37
N GLU A 268 16.43 62.23 41.22
CA GLU A 268 16.74 63.19 42.30
C GLU A 268 17.87 62.70 43.25
N ARG A 269 18.93 63.52 43.33
CA ARG A 269 19.77 63.88 44.51
C ARG A 269 20.42 62.77 45.36
N LYS A 270 21.75 62.87 45.51
CA LYS A 270 22.42 63.56 46.65
C LYS A 270 23.95 63.43 46.55
N GLY A 271 24.64 64.55 46.76
CA GLY A 271 26.06 64.56 47.07
C GLY A 271 26.33 64.17 48.52
N CYS A 272 27.47 63.52 48.73
CA CYS A 272 28.51 63.87 49.69
C CYS A 272 29.78 63.14 49.23
#